data_AF-A0A106C2L6-F1
#
_entry.id   AF-A0A106C2L6-F1
#
_cell.length_a   1.000
_cell.length_b   1.000
_cell.length_c   1.000
_cell.angle_alpha   90.00
_cell.angle_beta   90.00
_cell.angle_gamma   90.00
#
_symmetry.space_group_name_H-M   'P 1'
#
loop_
_entity.id
_entity.type
_entity.pdbx_description
1 polymer ?
#
loop_
_entity_poly.entity_id
_entity_poly.type
_entity_poly.pdbx_seq_one_letter_code
_entity_poly.pdbx_strand_id
1 'polypeptide(L)'
;MDDSFDYDEFIKYLKEQINSSENQEINGFEALYDFYIDFPPEYLDENESEFFREEIDNLAQDSIDYIQNLLQERESSWLEIKGQKWKGRAEELNDNVNDNESSLAKVLTSSDKALLQYTANEIDNDRRKRLVNLYNNKVSSLGTDAEKYQITKLIVDKFTYLENEKDEHEIYFIMAGELGVKQNDKGCYRYFEKVAKQYRSKYEYELAAEYFNKAIDAAEKCHEDFNLILELVRSVRIQYELSANEEKAAEAYLKENEIKYRTCNSKRSKFVHCILKNTSDYCQNPYKVAKWSIIVVCVSTLIFSIFGIKGPCGEQSFWYENKEWFEVLWDSLYFSIITFTTLGYGDFSPNGIVSRVFAELLAISGLLLTSLFLVSLVRKYGR
;
A
#
# COMPACT_ATOMS: atom_id res chain seq x y z
N MET A 1 26.57 42.97 5.69
CA MET A 1 25.46 43.75 6.25
C MET A 1 24.15 43.10 5.86
N ASP A 2 23.74 41.97 6.40
CA ASP A 2 24.42 40.91 7.16
C ASP A 2 23.52 39.67 7.00
N ASP A 3 24.12 38.56 6.57
CA ASP A 3 23.52 37.22 6.60
C ASP A 3 23.36 36.69 8.04
N SER A 4 23.29 37.58 9.05
CA SER A 4 23.25 37.20 10.46
C SER A 4 22.03 37.71 11.23
N PHE A 5 21.08 38.41 10.59
CA PHE A 5 19.83 38.78 11.26
C PHE A 5 18.75 37.74 10.95
N ASP A 6 18.49 36.85 11.89
CA ASP A 6 17.39 35.89 11.78
C ASP A 6 16.06 36.60 12.05
N TYR A 7 15.40 37.00 10.96
CA TYR A 7 14.11 37.69 11.02
C TYR A 7 13.02 36.82 11.66
N ASP A 8 12.97 35.52 11.38
CA ASP A 8 11.90 34.65 11.88
C ASP A 8 12.08 34.41 13.39
N GLU A 9 13.32 34.25 13.86
CA GLU A 9 13.64 34.16 15.28
C GLU A 9 13.38 35.48 16.01
N PHE A 10 13.69 36.62 15.39
CA PHE A 10 13.36 37.93 15.93
C PHE A 10 11.84 38.16 16.07
N ILE A 11 11.03 37.77 15.09
CA ILE A 11 9.56 37.89 15.20
C ILE A 11 9.02 37.04 16.35
N LYS A 12 9.55 35.83 16.54
CA LYS A 12 9.16 34.96 17.64
C LYS A 12 9.51 35.60 18.99
N TYR A 13 10.73 36.10 19.12
CA TYR A 13 11.18 36.86 20.30
C TYR A 13 10.29 38.08 20.57
N LEU A 14 9.97 38.85 19.53
CA LEU A 14 9.14 40.05 19.64
C LEU A 14 7.72 39.75 20.16
N LYS A 15 7.10 38.68 19.65
CA LYS A 15 5.77 38.24 20.11
C LYS A 15 5.79 37.83 21.58
N GLU A 16 6.85 37.15 22.03
CA GLU A 16 7.02 36.75 23.42
C GLU A 16 7.21 37.98 24.33
N GLN A 17 8.06 38.93 23.95
CA GLN A 17 8.28 40.16 24.70
C GLN A 17 7.01 41.02 24.80
N ILE A 18 6.28 41.20 23.69
CA ILE A 18 5.01 41.94 23.70
C ILE A 18 3.97 41.25 24.59
N ASN A 19 3.86 39.93 24.53
CA ASN A 19 2.91 39.17 25.35
C ASN A 19 3.27 39.16 26.84
N SER A 20 4.56 39.24 27.19
CA SER A 20 5.02 39.32 28.57
C SER A 20 4.84 40.71 29.19
N SER A 21 4.75 41.76 28.38
CA SER A 21 4.56 43.14 28.84
C SER A 21 3.11 43.40 29.28
N GLU A 22 2.92 44.03 30.46
CA GLU A 22 1.58 44.24 31.05
C GLU A 22 0.60 45.02 30.14
N ASN A 23 1.12 45.87 29.25
CA ASN A 23 0.34 46.72 28.36
C ASN A 23 0.45 46.34 26.87
N GLN A 24 1.06 45.19 26.55
CA GLN A 24 1.35 44.76 25.17
C GLN A 24 2.11 45.81 24.35
N GLU A 25 2.96 46.59 25.02
CA GLU A 25 3.73 47.71 24.46
C GLU A 25 5.16 47.60 24.94
N ILE A 26 6.11 47.59 24.00
CA ILE A 26 7.54 47.50 24.25
C ILE A 26 8.29 48.63 23.55
N ASN A 27 9.50 48.93 24.03
CA ASN A 27 10.41 49.81 23.33
C ASN A 27 11.14 49.01 22.24
N GLY A 28 10.95 49.37 20.98
CA GLY A 28 11.49 48.64 19.84
C GLY A 28 13.02 48.62 19.78
N PHE A 29 13.68 49.66 20.29
CA PHE A 29 15.14 49.68 20.38
C PHE A 29 15.63 48.72 21.46
N GLU A 30 15.04 48.75 22.66
CA GLU A 30 15.42 47.86 23.76
C GLU A 30 15.18 46.39 23.38
N ALA A 31 14.06 46.09 22.73
CA ALA A 31 13.77 44.73 22.28
C ALA A 31 14.75 44.23 21.21
N LEU A 32 15.24 45.13 20.34
CA LEU A 32 16.25 44.77 19.34
C LEU A 32 17.64 44.61 19.98
N TYR A 33 17.99 45.49 20.92
CA TYR A 33 19.22 45.40 21.70
C TYR A 33 19.27 44.11 22.53
N ASP A 34 18.20 43.79 23.26
CA ASP A 34 18.11 42.57 24.06
C ASP A 34 18.14 41.32 23.17
N PHE A 35 17.50 41.36 21.99
CA PHE A 35 17.61 40.29 21.01
C PHE A 35 19.06 40.05 20.58
N TYR A 36 19.83 41.10 20.29
CA TYR A 36 21.24 40.94 19.92
C TYR A 36 22.14 40.54 21.10
N ILE A 37 21.73 40.79 22.35
CA ILE A 37 22.40 40.20 23.52
C ILE A 37 22.15 38.70 23.61
N ASP A 38 20.90 38.28 23.42
CA ASP A 38 20.50 36.88 23.54
C ASP A 38 20.97 36.05 22.32
N PHE A 39 21.06 36.69 21.15
CA PHE A 39 21.44 36.11 19.87
C PHE A 39 22.49 36.99 19.17
N PRO A 40 23.74 37.04 19.67
CA PRO A 40 24.78 37.85 19.07
C PRO A 40 25.14 37.34 17.67
N PRO A 41 25.35 38.25 16.70
CA PRO A 41 25.87 37.90 15.39
C PRO A 41 27.17 37.08 15.49
N GLU A 42 27.32 36.06 14.64
CA GLU A 42 28.47 35.13 14.69
C GLU A 42 29.86 35.80 14.62
N TYR A 43 29.94 37.04 14.12
CA TYR A 43 31.18 37.80 14.03
C TYR A 43 31.56 38.55 15.32
N LEU A 44 30.65 38.66 16.29
CA LEU A 44 30.90 39.23 17.60
C LEU A 44 31.28 38.12 18.57
N ASP A 45 32.56 38.08 18.95
CA ASP A 45 33.09 37.10 19.89
C ASP A 45 32.49 37.36 21.29
N GLU A 46 31.86 36.35 21.90
CA GLU A 46 31.08 36.39 23.16
C GLU A 46 31.92 36.68 24.42
N ASN A 47 32.99 37.46 24.30
CA ASN A 47 33.78 37.88 25.43
C ASN A 47 33.05 39.04 26.12
N GLU A 48 32.60 38.80 27.36
CA GLU A 48 31.97 39.73 28.32
C GLU A 48 32.83 40.97 28.66
N SER A 49 33.31 41.68 27.65
CA SER A 49 34.02 42.94 27.77
C SER A 49 33.03 44.09 27.56
N GLU A 50 33.27 45.25 28.19
CA GLU A 50 32.48 46.47 27.95
C GLU A 50 32.35 46.80 26.45
N PHE A 51 33.33 46.37 25.64
CA PHE A 51 33.36 46.51 24.19
C PHE A 51 32.22 45.76 23.48
N PHE A 52 31.82 44.58 23.98
CA PHE A 52 30.75 43.77 23.37
C PHE A 52 29.38 44.45 23.47
N ARG A 53 29.07 45.04 24.63
CA ARG A 53 27.80 45.76 24.82
C ARG A 53 27.74 47.04 24.01
N GLU A 54 28.85 47.76 23.90
CA GLU A 54 28.95 48.97 23.07
C GLU A 54 28.79 48.64 21.59
N GLU A 55 29.31 47.50 21.14
CA GLU A 55 29.18 47.06 19.75
C GLU A 55 27.75 46.59 19.41
N ILE A 56 27.07 45.91 20.34
CA ILE A 56 25.64 45.58 20.22
C ILE A 56 24.77 46.84 20.20
N ASP A 57 25.06 47.83 21.04
CA ASP A 57 24.31 49.10 21.09
C ASP A 57 24.40 49.85 19.76
N ASN A 58 25.61 49.96 19.20
CA ASN A 58 25.83 50.54 17.88
C ASN A 58 25.08 49.75 16.78
N LEU A 59 25.10 48.43 16.84
CA LEU A 59 24.44 47.57 15.87
C LEU A 59 22.91 47.71 15.92
N ALA A 60 22.32 47.74 17.12
CA ALA A 60 20.90 48.00 17.30
C ALA A 60 20.52 49.39 16.77
N GLN A 61 21.36 50.40 17.02
CA GLN A 61 21.14 51.78 16.59
C GLN A 61 21.18 51.94 15.07
N ASP A 62 22.11 51.24 14.41
CA ASP A 62 22.25 51.28 12.95
C ASP A 62 21.16 50.48 12.21
N SER A 63 20.63 49.43 12.84
CA SER A 63 19.65 48.51 12.22
C SER A 63 18.19 48.85 12.49
N ILE A 64 17.89 49.66 13.53
CA ILE A 64 16.51 49.91 13.98
C ILE A 64 15.60 50.49 12.89
N ASP A 65 16.08 51.46 12.10
CA ASP A 65 15.26 52.10 11.07
C ASP A 65 14.92 51.13 9.93
N TYR A 66 15.87 50.25 9.57
CA TYR A 66 15.65 49.22 8.57
C TYR A 66 14.63 48.19 9.05
N ILE A 67 14.78 47.69 10.28
CA ILE A 67 13.88 46.70 10.87
C ILE A 67 12.48 47.27 11.07
N GLN A 68 12.35 48.53 11.49
CA GLN A 68 11.05 49.18 11.61
C GLN A 68 10.29 49.23 10.28
N ASN A 69 10.96 49.60 9.19
CA ASN A 69 10.33 49.60 7.87
C ASN A 69 9.91 48.18 7.46
N LEU A 70 10.76 47.19 7.71
CA LEU A 70 10.50 45.80 7.35
C LEU A 70 9.31 45.21 8.14
N LEU A 71 9.21 45.51 9.44
CA LEU A 71 8.06 45.15 10.28
C LEU A 71 6.78 45.85 9.84
N GLN A 72 6.83 47.13 9.46
CA GLN A 72 5.66 47.85 8.96
C GLN A 72 5.16 47.26 7.64
N GLU A 73 6.05 46.78 6.77
CA GLU A 73 5.66 46.13 5.51
C GLU A 73 5.04 44.75 5.74
N ARG A 74 5.64 43.92 6.58
CA ARG A 74 5.29 42.49 6.69
C ARG A 74 4.33 42.15 7.82
N GLU A 75 4.41 42.86 8.96
CA GLU A 75 3.72 42.50 10.21
C GLU A 75 2.67 43.54 10.64
N SER A 76 2.23 44.39 9.72
CA SER A 76 1.19 45.41 9.97
C SER A 76 -0.17 44.85 10.39
N SER A 77 -0.38 43.54 10.25
CA SER A 77 -1.59 42.83 10.69
C SER A 77 -1.73 42.81 12.21
N TRP A 78 -0.65 42.49 12.94
CA TRP A 78 -0.68 42.29 14.38
C TRP A 78 0.16 43.30 15.17
N LEU A 79 1.04 44.08 14.52
CA LEU A 79 1.94 45.04 15.17
C LEU A 79 1.64 46.49 14.74
N GLU A 80 1.49 47.39 15.72
CA GLU A 80 1.36 48.84 15.53
C GLU A 80 2.63 49.55 16.01
N ILE A 81 3.36 50.18 15.07
CA ILE A 81 4.61 50.88 15.36
C ILE A 81 4.36 52.39 15.40
N LYS A 82 4.64 53.03 16.54
CA LYS A 82 4.57 54.49 16.74
C LYS A 82 5.90 55.01 17.29
N GLY A 83 6.84 55.31 16.40
CA GLY A 83 8.20 55.69 16.77
C GLY A 83 8.89 54.55 17.52
N GLN A 84 9.40 54.81 18.71
CA GLN A 84 10.06 53.81 19.55
C GLN A 84 9.09 52.85 20.25
N LYS A 85 7.77 53.14 20.24
CA LYS A 85 6.76 52.31 20.91
C LYS A 85 6.14 51.33 19.94
N TRP A 86 6.32 50.04 20.18
CA TRP A 86 5.76 48.97 19.38
C TRP A 86 4.67 48.27 20.19
N LYS A 87 3.45 48.25 19.64
CA LYS A 87 2.27 47.78 20.35
C LYS A 87 1.59 46.64 19.59
N GLY A 88 1.34 45.54 20.30
CA GLY A 88 0.57 44.42 19.79
C GLY A 88 -0.93 44.73 19.68
N ARG A 89 -1.59 44.32 18.59
CA ARG A 89 -3.06 44.33 18.51
C ARG A 89 -3.63 43.03 19.09
N ALA A 90 -4.41 43.18 20.16
CA ALA A 90 -4.93 42.09 21.00
C ALA A 90 -5.85 41.08 20.30
N GLU A 91 -6.24 41.29 19.04
CA GLU A 91 -7.13 40.37 18.31
C GLU A 91 -6.40 39.24 17.56
N GLU A 92 -5.07 39.28 17.42
CA GLU A 92 -4.29 38.17 16.84
C GLU A 92 -3.06 37.76 17.68
N LEU A 93 -2.87 38.36 18.86
CA LEU A 93 -1.83 37.97 19.84
C LEU A 93 -2.34 37.00 20.91
N ASN A 94 -3.60 36.57 20.78
CA ASN A 94 -4.23 35.55 21.60
C ASN A 94 -4.61 34.30 20.79
N ASP A 95 -3.78 33.92 19.81
CA ASP A 95 -3.59 32.49 19.51
C ASP A 95 -2.55 31.91 20.47
N ASN A 96 -2.90 31.98 21.76
CA ASN A 96 -2.59 30.94 22.71
C ASN A 96 -3.54 29.77 22.42
N VAL A 97 -3.13 28.85 21.57
CA VAL A 97 -3.47 27.45 21.80
C VAL A 97 -2.20 26.65 21.62
N ASN A 98 -1.82 25.94 22.68
CA ASN A 98 -1.02 24.72 22.58
C ASN A 98 -1.76 23.78 21.60
N ASP A 99 -1.54 23.96 20.30
CA ASP A 99 -2.13 23.15 19.24
C ASP A 99 -1.34 21.85 19.00
N ASN A 100 -0.20 21.68 19.70
CA ASN A 100 0.55 20.43 19.71
C ASN A 100 0.26 19.53 20.91
N GLU A 101 -0.51 19.96 21.92
CA GLU A 101 -1.04 19.04 22.93
C GLU A 101 -2.42 18.56 22.51
N SER A 102 -2.52 17.28 22.16
CA SER A 102 -3.78 16.67 21.74
C SER A 102 -4.88 16.88 22.79
N SER A 103 -6.14 16.91 22.35
CA SER A 103 -7.30 16.93 23.24
C SER A 103 -7.28 15.81 24.30
N LEU A 104 -6.58 14.70 24.02
CA LEU A 104 -6.37 13.63 24.96
C LEU A 104 -5.35 14.01 26.05
N ALA A 105 -4.22 14.62 25.69
CA ALA A 105 -3.15 15.00 26.62
C ALA A 105 -3.64 15.94 27.74
N LYS A 106 -4.63 16.80 27.43
CA LYS A 106 -5.29 17.73 28.37
C LYS A 106 -6.19 17.02 29.40
N VAL A 107 -6.65 15.79 29.14
CA VAL A 107 -7.63 15.04 29.96
C VAL A 107 -7.02 13.83 30.69
N LEU A 108 -5.78 13.45 30.36
CA LEU A 108 -5.09 12.34 31.00
C LEU A 108 -4.66 12.68 32.44
N THR A 109 -5.02 11.83 33.40
CA THR A 109 -4.54 11.97 34.79
C THR A 109 -3.08 11.49 34.91
N SER A 110 -2.41 11.82 36.01
CA SER A 110 -1.04 11.37 36.29
C SER A 110 -0.91 9.83 36.29
N SER A 111 -1.96 9.12 36.74
CA SER A 111 -2.00 7.65 36.68
C SER A 111 -2.14 7.12 35.26
N ASP A 112 -2.87 7.83 34.39
CA ASP A 112 -3.04 7.43 32.99
C ASP A 112 -1.73 7.63 32.22
N LYS A 113 -1.04 8.76 32.46
CA LYS A 113 0.30 9.01 31.87
C LYS A 113 1.32 7.96 32.29
N ALA A 114 1.27 7.50 33.54
CA ALA A 114 2.15 6.42 34.03
C ALA A 114 1.87 5.07 33.34
N LEU A 115 0.61 4.77 32.97
CA LEU A 115 0.26 3.53 32.24
C LEU A 115 0.83 3.51 30.82
N LEU A 116 1.01 4.67 30.20
CA LEU A 116 1.52 4.81 28.83
C LEU A 116 3.05 4.70 28.72
N GLN A 117 3.77 4.79 29.84
CA GLN A 117 5.23 4.71 29.87
C GLN A 117 5.77 3.27 29.87
N TYR A 118 4.92 2.27 30.11
CA TYR A 118 5.33 0.87 30.13
C TYR A 118 5.61 0.32 28.74
N THR A 119 6.55 -0.61 28.66
CA THR A 119 6.80 -1.38 27.43
C THR A 119 5.85 -2.57 27.33
N ALA A 120 5.60 -3.09 26.12
CA ALA A 120 4.67 -4.19 25.89
C ALA A 120 4.96 -5.48 26.69
N ASN A 121 6.22 -5.70 27.12
CA ASN A 121 6.60 -6.86 27.93
C ASN A 121 6.22 -6.70 29.42
N GLU A 122 5.99 -5.48 29.89
CA GLU A 122 5.70 -5.15 31.29
C GLU A 122 4.20 -5.06 31.58
N ILE A 123 3.36 -5.31 30.56
CA ILE A 123 1.90 -5.22 30.67
C ILE A 123 1.33 -6.58 31.08
N ASP A 124 0.94 -6.68 32.35
CA ASP A 124 0.15 -7.79 32.88
C ASP A 124 -1.34 -7.65 32.53
N ASN A 125 -2.15 -8.66 32.88
CA ASN A 125 -3.58 -8.66 32.57
C ASN A 125 -4.35 -7.53 33.29
N ASP A 126 -3.96 -7.16 34.51
CA ASP A 126 -4.62 -6.07 35.25
C ASP A 126 -4.36 -4.70 34.59
N ARG A 127 -3.10 -4.41 34.23
CA ARG A 127 -2.73 -3.19 33.49
C ARG A 127 -3.42 -3.15 32.13
N ARG A 128 -3.54 -4.28 31.44
CA ARG A 128 -4.27 -4.36 30.16
C ARG A 128 -5.75 -3.97 30.32
N LYS A 129 -6.43 -4.44 31.38
CA LYS A 129 -7.81 -4.02 31.69
C LYS A 129 -7.91 -2.53 31.96
N ARG A 130 -6.93 -1.94 32.66
CA ARG A 130 -6.87 -0.48 32.86
C ARG A 130 -6.66 0.28 31.56
N LEU A 131 -5.83 -0.23 30.65
CA LEU A 131 -5.62 0.35 29.33
C LEU A 131 -6.88 0.28 28.45
N VAL A 132 -7.60 -0.84 28.47
CA VAL A 132 -8.91 -0.99 27.80
C VAL A 132 -9.92 0.04 28.34
N ASN A 133 -10.00 0.20 29.67
CA ASN A 133 -10.88 1.20 30.28
C ASN A 133 -10.47 2.63 29.92
N LEU A 134 -9.17 2.93 29.93
CA LEU A 134 -8.63 4.22 29.47
C LEU A 134 -9.02 4.48 28.02
N TYR A 135 -8.88 3.46 27.18
CA TYR A 135 -9.18 3.54 25.76
C TYR A 135 -10.66 3.87 25.52
N ASN A 136 -11.56 3.09 26.11
CA ASN A 136 -13.00 3.24 25.92
C ASN A 136 -13.53 4.58 26.44
N ASN A 137 -13.03 5.06 27.57
CA ASN A 137 -13.56 6.26 28.23
C ASN A 137 -12.98 7.56 27.68
N LYS A 138 -11.71 7.57 27.24
CA LYS A 138 -10.99 8.81 26.90
C LYS A 138 -10.41 8.81 25.50
N VAL A 139 -9.68 7.74 25.13
CA VAL A 139 -8.89 7.70 23.89
C VAL A 139 -9.78 7.58 22.65
N SER A 140 -10.87 6.81 22.75
CA SER A 140 -11.81 6.57 21.65
C SER A 140 -12.38 7.88 21.08
N SER A 141 -12.77 8.81 21.95
CA SER A 141 -13.41 10.08 21.62
C SER A 141 -12.42 11.23 21.40
N LEU A 142 -11.35 11.31 22.20
CA LEU A 142 -10.46 12.49 22.24
C LEU A 142 -9.09 12.26 21.59
N GLY A 143 -8.69 11.02 21.35
CA GLY A 143 -7.37 10.67 20.82
C GLY A 143 -7.25 10.88 19.32
N THR A 144 -6.08 11.35 18.89
CA THR A 144 -5.66 11.34 17.48
C THR A 144 -5.46 9.89 16.99
N ASP A 145 -5.43 9.68 15.67
CA ASP A 145 -5.19 8.35 15.10
C ASP A 145 -3.84 7.75 15.54
N ALA A 146 -2.82 8.59 15.79
CA ALA A 146 -1.51 8.16 16.28
C ALA A 146 -1.55 7.69 17.74
N GLU A 147 -2.22 8.44 18.61
CA GLU A 147 -2.37 8.08 20.03
C GLU A 147 -3.24 6.84 20.20
N LYS A 148 -4.35 6.77 19.44
CA LYS A 148 -5.19 5.57 19.36
C LYS A 148 -4.35 4.37 18.96
N TYR A 149 -3.48 4.52 17.96
CA TYR A 149 -2.61 3.45 17.51
C TYR A 149 -1.64 3.00 18.61
N GLN A 150 -0.93 3.93 19.26
CA GLN A 150 0.03 3.62 20.33
C GLN A 150 -0.63 2.84 21.48
N ILE A 151 -1.78 3.30 21.94
CA ILE A 151 -2.48 2.68 23.07
C ILE A 151 -3.02 1.31 22.68
N THR A 152 -3.58 1.18 21.48
CA THR A 152 -4.12 -0.09 21.00
C THR A 152 -2.99 -1.11 20.79
N LYS A 153 -1.84 -0.65 20.28
CA LYS A 153 -0.61 -1.45 20.16
C LYS A 153 -0.14 -1.96 21.52
N LEU A 154 -0.11 -1.11 22.55
CA LEU A 154 0.22 -1.53 23.92
C LEU A 154 -0.77 -2.56 24.49
N ILE A 155 -2.06 -2.45 24.17
CA ILE A 155 -3.08 -3.42 24.63
C ILE A 155 -2.81 -4.81 24.03
N VAL A 156 -2.50 -4.88 22.73
CA VAL A 156 -2.47 -6.15 21.96
C VAL A 156 -1.09 -6.75 21.75
N ASP A 157 -0.02 -5.96 21.85
CA ASP A 157 1.34 -6.47 21.75
C ASP A 157 1.62 -7.43 22.90
N LYS A 158 2.25 -8.56 22.55
CA LYS A 158 2.56 -9.67 23.47
C LYS A 158 1.35 -10.26 24.23
N PHE A 159 0.12 -9.87 23.91
CA PHE A 159 -1.05 -10.51 24.48
C PHE A 159 -1.11 -11.99 24.08
N THR A 160 -1.19 -12.86 25.09
CA THR A 160 -1.43 -14.29 24.96
C THR A 160 -2.84 -14.60 25.45
N TYR A 161 -3.66 -15.21 24.58
CA TYR A 161 -5.03 -15.57 24.90
C TYR A 161 -5.08 -16.60 26.04
N LEU A 162 -5.78 -16.25 27.12
CA LEU A 162 -6.31 -17.23 28.08
C LEU A 162 -7.70 -17.66 27.60
N GLU A 163 -8.09 -18.92 27.82
CA GLU A 163 -9.29 -19.52 27.21
C GLU A 163 -10.62 -18.78 27.48
N ASN A 164 -10.67 -17.92 28.50
CA ASN A 164 -11.89 -17.31 29.04
C ASN A 164 -12.09 -15.80 28.78
N GLU A 165 -11.17 -15.09 28.11
CA GLU A 165 -11.28 -13.62 27.83
C GLU A 165 -11.20 -13.30 26.32
N LYS A 166 -11.70 -14.19 25.46
CA LYS A 166 -11.34 -14.26 24.02
C LYS A 166 -12.02 -13.24 23.09
N ASP A 167 -13.19 -12.70 23.43
CA ASP A 167 -13.98 -11.91 22.48
C ASP A 167 -13.79 -10.38 22.64
N GLU A 168 -13.46 -9.86 23.83
CA GLU A 168 -13.27 -8.41 24.03
C GLU A 168 -11.97 -7.87 23.41
N HIS A 169 -10.93 -8.71 23.32
CA HIS A 169 -9.62 -8.29 22.82
C HIS A 169 -9.48 -8.30 21.30
N GLU A 170 -10.38 -9.00 20.59
CA GLU A 170 -10.37 -9.08 19.12
C GLU A 170 -10.52 -7.69 18.48
N ILE A 171 -11.44 -6.88 19.01
CA ILE A 171 -11.72 -5.53 18.53
C ILE A 171 -10.43 -4.69 18.50
N TYR A 172 -9.61 -4.78 19.55
CA TYR A 172 -8.35 -4.05 19.62
C TYR A 172 -7.32 -4.55 18.61
N PHE A 173 -7.29 -5.84 18.26
CA PHE A 173 -6.41 -6.34 17.19
C PHE A 173 -6.80 -5.74 15.84
N ILE A 174 -8.10 -5.72 15.54
CA ILE A 174 -8.61 -5.15 14.29
C ILE A 174 -8.28 -3.66 14.23
N MET A 175 -8.54 -2.93 15.31
CA MET A 175 -8.24 -1.50 15.42
C MET A 175 -6.75 -1.20 15.30
N ALA A 176 -5.88 -1.98 15.92
CA ALA A 176 -4.43 -1.83 15.77
C ALA A 176 -3.98 -2.06 14.32
N GLY A 177 -4.58 -3.03 13.63
CA GLY A 177 -4.33 -3.26 12.20
C GLY A 177 -4.75 -2.06 11.34
N GLU A 178 -5.98 -1.58 11.52
CA GLU A 178 -6.54 -0.46 10.73
C GLU A 178 -5.78 0.86 10.96
N LEU A 179 -5.50 1.17 12.24
CA LEU A 179 -4.74 2.36 12.61
C LEU A 179 -3.28 2.26 12.18
N GLY A 180 -2.67 1.06 12.27
CA GLY A 180 -1.31 0.83 11.80
C GLY A 180 -1.14 1.06 10.29
N VAL A 181 -2.15 0.69 9.50
CA VAL A 181 -2.18 0.99 8.05
C VAL A 181 -2.22 2.50 7.80
N LYS A 182 -3.02 3.26 8.56
CA LYS A 182 -3.06 4.73 8.44
C LYS A 182 -1.72 5.38 8.78
N GLN A 183 -1.01 4.82 9.76
CA GLN A 183 0.32 5.29 10.16
C GLN A 183 1.46 4.73 9.31
N ASN A 184 1.14 3.91 8.29
CA ASN A 184 2.13 3.23 7.45
C ASN A 184 3.16 2.40 8.25
N ASP A 185 2.74 1.82 9.39
CA ASP A 185 3.63 1.01 10.23
C ASP A 185 3.82 -0.39 9.61
N LYS A 186 5.09 -0.79 9.46
CA LYS A 186 5.45 -2.13 9.01
C LYS A 186 5.19 -3.13 10.13
N GLY A 187 4.55 -4.24 9.80
CA GLY A 187 4.16 -5.28 10.76
C GLY A 187 2.71 -5.18 11.24
N CYS A 188 1.96 -4.13 10.87
CA CYS A 188 0.56 -3.98 11.28
C CYS A 188 -0.34 -5.15 10.80
N TYR A 189 0.01 -5.78 9.67
CA TYR A 189 -0.68 -6.97 9.14
C TYR A 189 -0.77 -8.12 10.16
N ARG A 190 0.18 -8.21 11.09
CA ARG A 190 0.26 -9.28 12.10
C ARG A 190 -0.96 -9.29 13.02
N TYR A 191 -1.60 -8.15 13.23
CA TYR A 191 -2.79 -8.07 14.06
C TYR A 191 -3.97 -8.77 13.39
N PHE A 192 -4.20 -8.53 12.10
CA PHE A 192 -5.18 -9.27 11.31
C PHE A 192 -4.82 -10.76 11.18
N GLU A 193 -3.53 -11.08 11.02
CA GLU A 193 -3.05 -12.47 10.95
C GLU A 193 -3.34 -13.24 12.26
N LYS A 194 -3.20 -12.60 13.42
CA LYS A 194 -3.55 -13.20 14.72
C LYS A 194 -5.04 -13.48 14.83
N VAL A 195 -5.89 -12.53 14.44
CA VAL A 195 -7.35 -12.70 14.42
C VAL A 195 -7.73 -13.84 13.46
N ALA A 196 -7.14 -13.89 12.26
CA ALA A 196 -7.35 -14.99 11.32
C ALA A 196 -6.98 -16.36 11.90
N LYS A 197 -5.84 -16.46 12.61
CA LYS A 197 -5.43 -17.70 13.30
C LYS A 197 -6.39 -18.09 14.43
N GLN A 198 -6.99 -17.12 15.11
CA GLN A 198 -8.03 -17.37 16.12
C GLN A 198 -9.28 -17.98 15.49
N TYR A 199 -9.82 -17.39 14.43
CA TYR A 199 -10.95 -17.96 13.69
C TYR A 199 -10.66 -19.35 13.13
N ARG A 200 -9.44 -19.55 12.61
CA ARG A 200 -8.97 -20.86 12.18
C ARG A 200 -9.00 -21.89 13.32
N SER A 201 -8.62 -21.50 14.54
CA SER A 201 -8.68 -22.40 15.71
C SER A 201 -10.12 -22.74 16.14
N LYS A 202 -11.09 -21.88 15.79
CA LYS A 202 -12.53 -22.08 15.99
C LYS A 202 -13.18 -22.88 14.84
N TYR A 203 -12.42 -23.31 13.83
CA TYR A 203 -12.92 -23.94 12.58
C TYR A 203 -13.81 -23.02 11.72
N GLU A 204 -13.76 -21.71 11.97
CA GLU A 204 -14.46 -20.69 11.18
C GLU A 204 -13.57 -20.23 10.02
N TYR A 205 -13.37 -21.14 9.06
CA TYR A 205 -12.38 -20.97 8.00
C TYR A 205 -12.67 -19.81 7.04
N GLU A 206 -13.93 -19.53 6.74
CA GLU A 206 -14.29 -18.43 5.83
C GLU A 206 -13.93 -17.06 6.45
N LEU A 207 -14.29 -16.84 7.72
CA LEU A 207 -13.89 -15.64 8.46
C LEU A 207 -12.37 -15.54 8.62
N ALA A 208 -11.70 -16.66 8.90
CA ALA A 208 -10.23 -16.70 8.94
C ALA A 208 -9.62 -16.23 7.61
N ALA A 209 -10.16 -16.68 6.47
CA ALA A 209 -9.72 -16.27 5.14
C ALA A 209 -9.93 -14.76 4.90
N GLU A 210 -11.07 -14.20 5.33
CA GLU A 210 -11.35 -12.76 5.23
C GLU A 210 -10.34 -11.92 6.04
N TYR A 211 -10.00 -12.33 7.25
CA TYR A 211 -8.98 -11.64 8.04
C TYR A 211 -7.57 -11.81 7.47
N PHE A 212 -7.24 -12.96 6.87
CA PHE A 212 -6.00 -13.06 6.11
C PHE A 212 -5.99 -12.15 4.87
N ASN A 213 -7.12 -11.94 4.20
CA ASN A 213 -7.23 -10.93 3.12
C ASN A 213 -6.99 -9.52 3.65
N LYS A 214 -7.58 -9.14 4.80
CA LYS A 214 -7.27 -7.85 5.46
C LYS A 214 -5.79 -7.73 5.80
N ALA A 215 -5.14 -8.82 6.23
CA ALA A 215 -3.71 -8.84 6.48
C ALA A 215 -2.89 -8.60 5.20
N ILE A 216 -3.30 -9.19 4.07
CA ILE A 216 -2.68 -8.95 2.76
C ILE A 216 -2.82 -7.49 2.35
N ASP A 217 -4.03 -6.93 2.46
CA ASP A 217 -4.29 -5.54 2.09
C ASP A 217 -3.45 -4.57 2.95
N ALA A 218 -3.31 -4.86 4.24
CA ALA A 218 -2.44 -4.11 5.14
C ALA A 218 -0.95 -4.23 4.74
N ALA A 219 -0.48 -5.44 4.43
CA ALA A 219 0.90 -5.69 4.01
C ALA A 219 1.22 -5.02 2.67
N GLU A 220 0.29 -5.03 1.71
CA GLU A 220 0.43 -4.35 0.41
C GLU A 220 0.50 -2.82 0.59
N LYS A 221 -0.38 -2.24 1.43
CA LYS A 221 -0.39 -0.80 1.72
C LYS A 221 0.87 -0.32 2.44
N CYS A 222 1.39 -1.09 3.39
CA CYS A 222 2.61 -0.77 4.12
C CYS A 222 3.90 -1.18 3.39
N HIS A 223 3.80 -1.62 2.13
CA HIS A 223 4.92 -2.02 1.28
C HIS A 223 5.85 -3.07 1.92
N GLU A 224 5.24 -4.13 2.45
CA GLU A 224 5.95 -5.30 2.99
C GLU A 224 6.57 -6.18 1.90
N ASP A 225 7.42 -7.13 2.31
CA ASP A 225 8.08 -8.06 1.38
C ASP A 225 7.08 -8.94 0.60
N PHE A 226 7.36 -9.18 -0.67
CA PHE A 226 6.55 -10.03 -1.54
C PHE A 226 6.47 -11.48 -1.05
N ASN A 227 7.53 -12.00 -0.38
CA ASN A 227 7.50 -13.36 0.16
C ASN A 227 6.48 -13.49 1.29
N LEU A 228 6.36 -12.46 2.15
CA LEU A 228 5.35 -12.42 3.20
C LEU A 228 3.95 -12.40 2.61
N ILE A 229 3.69 -11.52 1.63
CA ILE A 229 2.40 -11.44 0.95
C ILE A 229 2.04 -12.79 0.32
N LEU A 230 3.02 -13.47 -0.29
CA LEU A 230 2.82 -14.81 -0.85
C LEU A 230 2.41 -15.84 0.21
N GLU A 231 3.00 -15.81 1.40
CA GLU A 231 2.63 -16.70 2.52
C GLU A 231 1.22 -16.44 3.04
N LEU A 232 0.82 -15.17 3.13
CA LEU A 232 -0.55 -14.80 3.52
C LEU A 232 -1.56 -15.26 2.47
N VAL A 233 -1.29 -15.06 1.17
CA VAL A 233 -2.15 -15.53 0.07
C VAL A 233 -2.29 -17.06 0.09
N ARG A 234 -1.20 -17.80 0.37
CA ARG A 234 -1.27 -19.25 0.57
C ARG A 234 -2.17 -19.63 1.74
N SER A 235 -2.10 -18.87 2.84
CA SER A 235 -2.93 -19.09 4.02
C SER A 235 -4.42 -18.88 3.70
N VAL A 236 -4.75 -17.82 2.95
CA VAL A 236 -6.11 -17.56 2.42
C VAL A 236 -6.60 -18.73 1.59
N ARG A 237 -5.81 -19.19 0.61
CA ARG A 237 -6.19 -20.31 -0.26
C ARG A 237 -6.52 -21.56 0.54
N ILE A 238 -5.66 -21.92 1.49
CA ILE A 238 -5.87 -23.09 2.36
C ILE A 238 -7.16 -22.92 3.18
N GLN A 239 -7.46 -21.73 3.69
CA GLN A 239 -8.69 -21.51 4.46
C GLN A 239 -9.94 -21.67 3.58
N TYR A 240 -9.96 -21.12 2.37
CA TYR A 240 -11.10 -21.31 1.45
C TYR A 240 -11.25 -22.75 0.96
N GLU A 241 -10.14 -23.48 0.77
CA GLU A 241 -10.18 -24.92 0.48
C GLU A 241 -10.82 -25.69 1.65
N LEU A 242 -10.48 -25.34 2.91
CA LEU A 242 -11.08 -25.96 4.10
C LEU A 242 -12.55 -25.58 4.32
N SER A 243 -12.97 -24.38 3.88
CA SER A 243 -14.36 -23.94 3.94
C SER A 243 -15.21 -24.44 2.76
N ALA A 244 -14.66 -25.27 1.87
CA ALA A 244 -15.28 -25.72 0.62
C ALA A 244 -15.75 -24.57 -0.30
N ASN A 245 -15.15 -23.38 -0.18
CA ASN A 245 -15.43 -22.25 -1.07
C ASN A 245 -14.44 -22.25 -2.23
N GLU A 246 -14.74 -23.07 -3.25
CA GLU A 246 -13.84 -23.33 -4.36
C GLU A 246 -13.56 -22.12 -5.24
N GLU A 247 -14.56 -21.23 -5.40
CA GLU A 247 -14.44 -20.05 -6.23
C GLU A 247 -13.39 -19.09 -5.64
N LYS A 248 -13.54 -18.73 -4.35
CA LYS A 248 -12.57 -17.90 -3.64
C LYS A 248 -11.20 -18.58 -3.50
N ALA A 249 -11.17 -19.91 -3.33
CA ALA A 249 -9.91 -20.66 -3.32
C ALA A 249 -9.17 -20.59 -4.66
N ALA A 250 -9.91 -20.68 -5.78
CA ALA A 250 -9.36 -20.54 -7.12
C ALA A 250 -8.83 -19.11 -7.36
N GLU A 251 -9.55 -18.07 -6.92
CA GLU A 251 -9.08 -16.68 -6.96
C GLU A 251 -7.78 -16.48 -6.18
N ALA A 252 -7.70 -17.01 -4.95
CA ALA A 252 -6.48 -16.98 -4.15
C ALA A 252 -5.32 -17.73 -4.83
N TYR A 253 -5.59 -18.85 -5.50
CA TYR A 253 -4.59 -19.57 -6.30
C TYR A 253 -4.09 -18.76 -7.50
N LEU A 254 -4.98 -18.01 -8.18
CA LEU A 254 -4.59 -17.11 -9.27
C LEU A 254 -3.68 -16.00 -8.73
N LYS A 255 -4.06 -15.36 -7.61
CA LYS A 255 -3.25 -14.34 -6.93
C LYS A 255 -1.87 -14.88 -6.53
N GLU A 256 -1.82 -16.10 -5.97
CA GLU A 256 -0.56 -16.77 -5.60
C GLU A 256 0.39 -16.90 -6.81
N ASN A 257 -0.13 -17.36 -7.95
CA ASN A 257 0.69 -17.56 -9.15
C ASN A 257 1.09 -16.24 -9.83
N GLU A 258 0.26 -15.20 -9.73
CA GLU A 258 0.62 -13.87 -10.22
C GLU A 258 1.78 -13.26 -9.43
N ILE A 259 1.78 -13.41 -8.10
CA ILE A 259 2.90 -12.97 -7.26
C ILE A 259 4.17 -13.75 -7.66
N LYS A 260 4.09 -15.08 -7.78
CA LYS A 260 5.22 -15.89 -8.25
C LYS A 260 5.76 -15.45 -9.61
N TYR A 261 4.86 -15.11 -10.54
CA TYR A 261 5.23 -14.60 -11.86
C TYR A 261 6.02 -13.29 -11.77
N ARG A 262 5.58 -12.35 -10.92
CA ARG A 262 6.23 -11.05 -10.71
C ARG A 262 7.60 -11.20 -10.04
N THR A 263 7.71 -12.08 -9.04
CA THR A 263 8.94 -12.31 -8.25
C THR A 263 9.96 -13.20 -8.97
N CYS A 264 9.56 -13.94 -10.02
CA CYS A 264 10.48 -14.85 -10.69
C CYS A 264 11.61 -14.08 -11.41
N ASN A 265 12.87 -14.48 -11.22
CA ASN A 265 14.01 -13.87 -11.92
C ASN A 265 14.31 -14.52 -13.29
N SER A 266 13.89 -15.77 -13.49
CA SER A 266 14.23 -16.52 -14.70
C SER A 266 13.30 -16.18 -15.87
N LYS A 267 13.89 -15.75 -17.00
CA LYS A 267 13.16 -15.47 -18.25
C LYS A 267 12.34 -16.67 -18.74
N ARG A 268 12.87 -17.90 -18.60
CA ARG A 268 12.17 -19.14 -19.00
C ARG A 268 10.92 -19.38 -18.16
N SER A 269 11.02 -19.21 -16.84
CA SER A 269 9.87 -19.40 -15.95
C SER A 269 8.82 -18.31 -16.17
N LYS A 270 9.22 -17.04 -16.36
CA LYS A 270 8.28 -15.99 -16.77
C LYS A 270 7.52 -16.34 -18.05
N PHE A 271 8.21 -16.86 -19.05
CA PHE A 271 7.59 -17.28 -20.30
C PHE A 271 6.55 -18.40 -20.09
N VAL A 272 6.88 -19.44 -19.33
CA VAL A 272 5.95 -20.53 -19.01
C VAL A 272 4.71 -20.01 -18.26
N HIS A 273 4.91 -19.18 -17.23
CA HIS A 273 3.81 -18.57 -16.49
C HIS A 273 2.95 -17.66 -17.37
N CYS A 274 3.55 -16.92 -18.29
CA CYS A 274 2.83 -16.07 -19.25
C CYS A 274 1.93 -16.91 -20.17
N ILE A 275 2.46 -18.00 -20.73
CA ILE A 275 1.66 -18.94 -21.54
C ILE A 275 0.49 -19.46 -20.70
N LEU A 276 0.75 -20.03 -19.52
CA LEU A 276 -0.29 -20.64 -18.69
C LEU A 276 -1.35 -19.64 -18.22
N LYS A 277 -0.96 -18.38 -17.92
CA LYS A 277 -1.90 -17.30 -17.59
C LYS A 277 -2.80 -17.02 -18.78
N ASN A 278 -2.25 -16.86 -19.98
CA ASN A 278 -3.04 -16.52 -21.16
C ASN A 278 -3.89 -17.68 -21.69
N THR A 279 -3.42 -18.92 -21.61
CA THR A 279 -4.13 -20.07 -22.20
C THR A 279 -5.18 -20.66 -21.27
N SER A 280 -4.93 -20.72 -19.96
CA SER A 280 -5.78 -21.50 -19.02
C SER A 280 -6.02 -20.87 -17.66
N ASP A 281 -5.55 -19.64 -17.41
CA ASP A 281 -5.50 -19.03 -16.08
C ASP A 281 -4.90 -20.00 -15.04
N TYR A 282 -3.70 -20.51 -15.34
CA TYR A 282 -3.01 -21.53 -14.52
C TYR A 282 -3.82 -22.81 -14.30
N CYS A 283 -4.52 -23.25 -15.35
CA CYS A 283 -5.39 -24.44 -15.39
C CYS A 283 -6.64 -24.33 -14.51
N GLN A 284 -7.14 -23.11 -14.25
CA GLN A 284 -8.39 -22.89 -13.51
C GLN A 284 -9.59 -22.62 -14.43
N ASN A 285 -9.34 -22.20 -15.68
CA ASN A 285 -10.39 -21.77 -16.60
C ASN A 285 -10.45 -22.66 -17.86
N PRO A 286 -11.29 -23.73 -17.87
CA PRO A 286 -11.40 -24.63 -19.02
C PRO A 286 -12.00 -23.96 -20.26
N TYR A 287 -12.89 -22.97 -20.07
CA TYR A 287 -13.48 -22.22 -21.17
C TYR A 287 -12.43 -21.45 -21.97
N LYS A 288 -11.43 -20.85 -21.28
CA LYS A 288 -10.32 -20.15 -21.94
C LYS A 288 -9.49 -21.09 -22.82
N VAL A 289 -9.23 -22.31 -22.33
CA VAL A 289 -8.50 -23.33 -23.10
C VAL A 289 -9.30 -23.73 -24.33
N ALA A 290 -10.60 -24.01 -24.19
CA ALA A 290 -11.48 -24.34 -25.30
C ALA A 290 -11.50 -23.23 -26.37
N LYS A 291 -11.57 -21.97 -25.95
CA LYS A 291 -11.47 -20.81 -26.85
C LYS A 291 -10.14 -20.81 -27.63
N TRP A 292 -9.02 -21.04 -26.97
CA TRP A 292 -7.72 -21.14 -27.64
C TRP A 292 -7.63 -22.33 -28.60
N SER A 293 -8.19 -23.49 -28.25
CA SER A 293 -8.29 -24.64 -29.14
C SER A 293 -9.06 -24.31 -30.42
N ILE A 294 -10.22 -23.64 -30.29
CA ILE A 294 -11.00 -23.18 -31.45
C ILE A 294 -10.19 -22.19 -32.30
N ILE A 295 -9.51 -21.23 -31.68
CA ILE A 295 -8.65 -20.26 -32.39
C ILE A 295 -7.56 -20.99 -33.16
N VAL A 296 -6.86 -21.96 -32.56
CA VAL A 296 -5.80 -22.73 -33.21
C VAL A 296 -6.35 -23.51 -34.41
N VAL A 297 -7.52 -24.14 -34.27
CA VAL A 297 -8.18 -24.84 -35.38
C VAL A 297 -8.54 -23.86 -36.49
N CYS A 298 -9.20 -22.73 -36.19
CA CYS A 298 -9.58 -21.74 -37.19
C CYS A 298 -8.39 -21.12 -37.92
N VAL A 299 -7.32 -20.77 -37.20
CA VAL A 299 -6.08 -20.24 -37.80
C VAL A 299 -5.44 -21.29 -38.70
N SER A 300 -5.40 -22.56 -38.27
CA SER A 300 -4.85 -23.64 -39.08
C SER A 300 -5.68 -23.90 -40.34
N THR A 301 -7.01 -23.84 -40.23
CA THR A 301 -7.91 -23.90 -41.38
C THR A 301 -7.54 -22.86 -42.43
N LEU A 302 -7.38 -21.60 -42.03
CA LEU A 302 -7.00 -20.52 -42.95
C LEU A 302 -5.63 -20.78 -43.59
N ILE A 303 -4.65 -21.23 -42.81
CA ILE A 303 -3.32 -21.58 -43.31
C ILE A 303 -3.42 -22.70 -44.34
N PHE A 304 -4.14 -23.79 -44.07
CA PHE A 304 -4.30 -24.89 -45.00
C PHE A 304 -5.12 -24.54 -46.24
N SER A 305 -6.10 -23.65 -46.14
CA SER A 305 -6.82 -23.16 -47.32
C SER A 305 -5.93 -22.30 -48.23
N ILE A 306 -4.96 -21.57 -47.67
CA ILE A 306 -4.01 -20.75 -48.44
C ILE A 306 -2.87 -21.61 -49.01
N PHE A 307 -2.22 -22.44 -48.21
CA PHE A 307 -1.03 -23.21 -48.64
C PHE A 307 -1.37 -24.57 -49.27
N GLY A 308 -2.59 -25.03 -49.06
CA GLY A 308 -3.19 -26.17 -49.73
C GLY A 308 -3.05 -27.50 -49.01
N ILE A 309 -4.00 -28.37 -49.31
CA ILE A 309 -4.10 -29.76 -48.89
C ILE A 309 -4.28 -30.65 -50.12
N LYS A 310 -3.91 -31.92 -50.00
CA LYS A 310 -4.12 -32.94 -51.03
C LYS A 310 -5.20 -33.89 -50.56
N GLY A 311 -6.31 -33.92 -51.30
CA GLY A 311 -7.44 -34.81 -51.06
C GLY A 311 -7.60 -35.86 -52.17
N PRO A 312 -8.73 -36.60 -52.17
CA PRO A 312 -9.00 -37.66 -53.15
C PRO A 312 -9.05 -37.15 -54.60
N CYS A 313 -9.55 -35.93 -54.80
CA CYS A 313 -9.68 -35.30 -56.12
C CYS A 313 -8.43 -34.52 -56.57
N GLY A 314 -7.32 -34.63 -55.83
CA GLY A 314 -6.08 -33.89 -56.10
C GLY A 314 -5.81 -32.77 -55.09
N GLU A 315 -4.97 -31.83 -55.50
CA GLU A 315 -4.56 -30.68 -54.68
C GLU A 315 -5.63 -29.60 -54.62
N GLN A 316 -5.78 -28.97 -53.47
CA GLN A 316 -6.83 -28.01 -53.19
C GLN A 316 -6.25 -26.85 -52.38
N SER A 317 -6.52 -25.63 -52.81
CA SER A 317 -6.14 -24.38 -52.15
C SER A 317 -6.97 -23.25 -52.76
N PHE A 318 -6.97 -22.07 -52.15
CA PHE A 318 -7.61 -20.88 -52.70
C PHE A 318 -7.03 -20.41 -54.05
N TRP A 319 -5.84 -20.89 -54.41
CA TRP A 319 -5.19 -20.55 -55.67
C TRP A 319 -5.58 -21.49 -56.82
N TYR A 320 -6.29 -22.58 -56.53
CA TYR A 320 -6.75 -23.52 -57.55
C TYR A 320 -8.16 -23.17 -58.03
N GLU A 321 -8.31 -22.91 -59.34
CA GLU A 321 -9.58 -22.46 -59.95
C GLU A 321 -10.69 -23.53 -59.98
N ASN A 322 -10.38 -24.79 -59.66
CA ASN A 322 -11.29 -25.93 -59.87
C ASN A 322 -12.26 -26.20 -58.71
N LYS A 323 -12.20 -25.43 -57.62
CA LYS A 323 -13.10 -25.57 -56.46
C LYS A 323 -13.55 -24.21 -55.94
N GLU A 324 -14.81 -24.15 -55.52
CA GLU A 324 -15.34 -22.99 -54.83
C GLU A 324 -14.61 -22.76 -53.48
N TRP A 325 -14.42 -21.50 -53.11
CA TRP A 325 -13.67 -21.12 -51.91
C TRP A 325 -14.25 -21.72 -50.61
N PHE A 326 -15.58 -21.89 -50.55
CA PHE A 326 -16.25 -22.47 -49.38
C PHE A 326 -15.98 -23.97 -49.23
N GLU A 327 -15.85 -24.70 -50.34
CA GLU A 327 -15.49 -26.12 -50.33
C GLU A 327 -14.07 -26.32 -49.83
N VAL A 328 -13.14 -25.47 -50.32
CA VAL A 328 -11.74 -25.49 -49.86
C VAL A 328 -11.64 -25.19 -48.37
N LEU A 329 -12.41 -24.21 -47.87
CA LEU A 329 -12.48 -23.91 -46.44
C LEU A 329 -13.03 -25.08 -45.63
N TRP A 330 -14.09 -25.73 -46.11
CA TRP A 330 -14.73 -26.83 -45.40
C TRP A 330 -13.81 -28.05 -45.31
N ASP A 331 -13.18 -28.42 -46.43
CA ASP A 331 -12.20 -29.52 -46.48
C ASP A 331 -10.97 -29.21 -45.61
N SER A 332 -10.52 -27.95 -45.60
CA SER A 332 -9.42 -27.48 -44.72
C SER A 332 -9.80 -27.47 -43.24
N LEU A 333 -11.06 -27.14 -42.91
CA LEU A 333 -11.57 -27.16 -41.55
C LEU A 333 -11.67 -28.58 -41.05
N TYR A 334 -12.23 -29.48 -41.86
CA TYR A 334 -12.27 -30.90 -41.59
C TYR A 334 -10.87 -31.46 -41.35
N PHE A 335 -9.91 -31.18 -42.25
CA PHE A 335 -8.52 -31.59 -42.10
C PHE A 335 -7.89 -31.05 -40.80
N SER A 336 -8.16 -29.78 -40.45
CA SER A 336 -7.67 -29.17 -39.20
C SER A 336 -8.25 -29.85 -37.97
N ILE A 337 -9.54 -30.17 -37.96
CA ILE A 337 -10.21 -30.84 -36.84
C ILE A 337 -9.65 -32.26 -36.63
N ILE A 338 -9.56 -33.08 -37.69
CA ILE A 338 -9.07 -34.46 -37.57
C ILE A 338 -7.58 -34.50 -37.23
N THR A 339 -6.80 -33.49 -37.63
CA THR A 339 -5.38 -33.36 -37.27
C THR A 339 -5.22 -32.90 -35.83
N PHE A 340 -5.97 -31.88 -35.39
CA PHE A 340 -5.97 -31.39 -34.01
C PHE A 340 -6.39 -32.47 -33.00
N THR A 341 -7.42 -33.25 -33.36
CA THR A 341 -7.92 -34.37 -32.55
C THR A 341 -7.10 -35.65 -32.72
N THR A 342 -6.09 -35.64 -33.59
CA THR A 342 -5.24 -36.79 -33.92
C THR A 342 -5.99 -38.03 -34.45
N LEU A 343 -7.21 -37.84 -34.99
CA LEU A 343 -8.00 -38.88 -35.64
C LEU A 343 -7.37 -39.35 -36.96
N GLY A 344 -7.01 -38.39 -37.83
CA GLY A 344 -6.24 -38.63 -39.05
C GLY A 344 -6.75 -39.76 -39.96
N TYR A 345 -7.95 -39.63 -40.55
CA TYR A 345 -8.53 -40.65 -41.44
C TYR A 345 -7.69 -40.99 -42.69
N GLY A 346 -6.77 -40.10 -43.10
CA GLY A 346 -5.85 -40.32 -44.22
C GLY A 346 -6.42 -40.00 -45.60
N ASP A 347 -7.62 -39.42 -45.65
CA ASP A 347 -8.29 -38.91 -46.85
C ASP A 347 -7.69 -37.58 -47.34
N PHE A 348 -7.18 -36.75 -46.42
CA PHE A 348 -6.44 -35.54 -46.72
C PHE A 348 -5.02 -35.59 -46.15
N SER A 349 -4.08 -34.95 -46.87
CA SER A 349 -2.68 -34.82 -46.47
C SER A 349 -2.17 -33.41 -46.76
N PRO A 350 -1.20 -32.89 -45.98
CA PRO A 350 -0.67 -31.55 -46.20
C PRO A 350 0.12 -31.47 -47.52
N ASN A 351 -0.15 -30.44 -48.32
CA ASN A 351 0.56 -30.20 -49.57
C ASN A 351 1.70 -29.18 -49.40
N GLY A 352 2.90 -29.50 -49.91
CA GLY A 352 4.07 -28.64 -49.77
C GLY A 352 4.71 -28.62 -48.38
N ILE A 353 5.84 -27.90 -48.25
CA ILE A 353 6.66 -27.87 -47.03
C ILE A 353 5.94 -27.09 -45.91
N VAL A 354 5.30 -25.97 -46.25
CA VAL A 354 4.63 -25.09 -45.28
C VAL A 354 3.48 -25.83 -44.58
N SER A 355 2.55 -26.42 -45.35
CA SER A 355 1.44 -27.18 -44.76
C SER A 355 1.91 -28.38 -43.93
N ARG A 356 3.02 -29.03 -44.29
CA ARG A 356 3.58 -30.13 -43.49
C ARG A 356 4.04 -29.67 -42.11
N VAL A 357 4.82 -28.59 -42.06
CA VAL A 357 5.29 -28.01 -40.79
C VAL A 357 4.11 -27.58 -39.92
N PHE A 358 3.10 -26.94 -40.50
CA PHE A 358 1.91 -26.53 -39.75
C PHE A 358 1.05 -27.71 -39.28
N ALA A 359 0.96 -28.79 -40.06
CA ALA A 359 0.25 -30.00 -39.64
C ALA A 359 0.92 -30.66 -38.41
N GLU A 360 2.26 -30.71 -38.40
CA GLU A 360 3.02 -31.21 -37.24
C GLU A 360 2.81 -30.31 -36.00
N LEU A 361 2.93 -28.99 -36.16
CA LEU A 361 2.70 -28.03 -35.08
C LEU A 361 1.26 -28.08 -34.57
N LEU A 362 0.27 -28.27 -35.45
CA LEU A 362 -1.13 -28.41 -35.10
C LEU A 362 -1.37 -29.68 -34.28
N ALA A 363 -0.81 -30.81 -34.69
CA ALA A 363 -0.94 -32.07 -33.96
C ALA A 363 -0.34 -31.97 -32.55
N ILE A 364 0.86 -31.39 -32.41
CA ILE A 364 1.49 -31.14 -31.10
C ILE A 364 0.63 -30.19 -30.26
N SER A 365 0.13 -29.10 -30.86
CA SER A 365 -0.73 -28.13 -30.17
C SER A 365 -2.03 -28.77 -29.72
N GLY A 366 -2.63 -29.66 -30.53
CA GLY A 366 -3.84 -30.41 -30.22
C GLY A 366 -3.66 -31.31 -29.00
N LEU A 367 -2.55 -32.06 -28.94
CA LEU A 367 -2.21 -32.89 -27.78
C LEU A 367 -2.03 -32.04 -26.52
N LEU A 368 -1.29 -30.93 -26.60
CA LEU A 368 -1.03 -30.05 -25.46
C LEU A 368 -2.31 -29.38 -24.95
N LEU A 369 -3.13 -28.83 -25.85
CA LEU A 369 -4.36 -28.11 -25.50
C LEU A 369 -5.46 -29.06 -25.00
N THR A 370 -5.60 -30.25 -25.59
CA THR A 370 -6.53 -31.27 -25.09
C THR A 370 -6.13 -31.73 -23.69
N SER A 371 -4.83 -31.98 -23.46
CA SER A 371 -4.32 -32.32 -22.12
C SER A 371 -4.56 -31.20 -21.11
N LEU A 372 -4.28 -29.95 -21.50
CA LEU A 372 -4.49 -28.77 -20.67
C LEU A 372 -5.98 -28.58 -20.34
N PHE A 373 -6.85 -28.79 -21.33
CA PHE A 373 -8.30 -28.70 -21.18
C PHE A 373 -8.79 -29.73 -20.16
N LEU A 374 -8.40 -30.99 -20.29
CA LEU A 374 -8.75 -32.06 -19.35
C LEU A 374 -8.31 -31.71 -17.92
N VAL A 375 -7.06 -31.28 -17.73
CA VAL A 375 -6.55 -30.90 -16.40
C VAL A 375 -7.35 -29.74 -15.81
N SER A 376 -7.69 -28.72 -16.62
CA SER A 376 -8.49 -27.59 -16.16
C SER A 376 -9.93 -27.97 -15.82
N LEU A 377 -10.50 -28.93 -16.55
CA LEU A 377 -11.86 -29.44 -16.30
C LEU A 377 -11.90 -30.25 -15.00
N VAL A 378 -10.94 -31.16 -14.81
CA VAL A 378 -10.79 -31.94 -13.57
C VAL A 378 -10.58 -31.03 -12.36
N ARG A 379 -9.77 -29.97 -12.50
CA ARG A 379 -9.57 -29.01 -11.39
C ARG A 379 -10.81 -28.19 -11.07
N LYS A 380 -11.64 -27.86 -12.06
CA LYS A 380 -12.82 -27.00 -11.88
C LYS A 380 -14.06 -27.77 -11.41
N TYR A 381 -14.20 -29.03 -11.78
CA TYR A 381 -15.42 -29.83 -11.54
C TYR A 381 -15.18 -31.15 -10.79
N GLY A 382 -13.93 -31.55 -10.58
CA GLY A 382 -13.58 -32.81 -9.93
C GLY A 382 -13.09 -32.66 -8.49
N ARG A 383 -13.27 -31.48 -7.87
CA ARG A 383 -12.88 -31.20 -6.49
C ARG A 383 -14.08 -31.24 -5.55
#